data_AF-A0A956DCB8-F1
#
_entry.id   AF-A0A956DCB8-F1
#
_cell.length_a   1.000
_cell.length_b   1.000
_cell.length_c   1.000
_cell.angle_alpha   90.00
_cell.angle_beta   90.00
_cell.angle_gamma   90.00
#
_symmetry.space_group_name_H-M   'P 1'
#
loop_
_entity.id
_entity.type
_entity.pdbx_description
1 polymer ?
#
loop_
_entity_poly.entity_id
_entity_poly.type
_entity_poly.pdbx_seq_one_letter_code
_entity_poly.pdbx_strand_id
1 'polypeptide(L)'
;FVLTHRYVRVRASQRPSSWLARLLRGGPVVFLGVVVVLAFGEELFWDRYVWHERTWLFGEGSTLTQTALCLVVPLLALPQATHYVLDGFVWRASRSSLLR
;
A
#
# COMPACT_ATOMS: atom_id res chain seq x y z
N PHE A 1 2.88 -2.05 -14.78
CA PHE A 1 2.59 -3.51 -14.78
C PHE A 1 3.54 -4.33 -15.67
N VAL A 2 3.77 -3.96 -16.95
CA VAL A 2 4.74 -4.69 -17.82
C VAL A 2 6.20 -4.51 -17.36
N LEU A 3 6.54 -3.32 -16.85
CA LEU A 3 7.91 -2.99 -16.48
C LEU A 3 8.40 -3.71 -15.21
N THR A 4 7.52 -3.97 -14.24
CA THR A 4 7.83 -4.81 -13.07
C THR A 4 8.00 -6.27 -13.45
N HIS A 5 7.15 -6.81 -14.34
CA HIS A 5 7.30 -8.16 -14.86
C HIS A 5 8.63 -8.35 -15.63
N ARG A 6 9.04 -7.37 -16.44
CA ARG A 6 10.35 -7.40 -17.12
C ARG A 6 11.52 -7.23 -16.16
N TYR A 7 11.41 -6.37 -15.15
CA TYR A 7 12.47 -6.15 -14.16
C TYR A 7 12.73 -7.40 -13.29
N VAL A 8 11.67 -8.14 -12.94
CA VAL A 8 11.77 -9.41 -12.19
C VAL A 8 12.47 -10.50 -13.02
N ARG A 9 12.25 -10.55 -14.35
CA ARG A 9 12.94 -11.51 -15.23
C ARG A 9 14.43 -11.22 -15.38
N VAL A 10 14.85 -9.96 -15.29
CA VAL A 10 16.27 -9.56 -15.40
C VAL A 10 17.02 -9.75 -14.08
N ARG A 11 16.35 -9.62 -12.93
CA ARG A 11 17.00 -9.71 -11.60
C ARG A 11 17.02 -11.11 -10.98
N ALA A 12 16.59 -12.14 -11.71
CA ALA A 12 16.54 -13.53 -11.23
C ALA A 12 17.92 -14.19 -10.99
N SER A 13 19.03 -13.52 -11.34
CA SER A 13 20.39 -14.07 -11.27
C SER A 13 21.26 -13.58 -10.09
N GLN A 14 20.75 -12.75 -9.16
CA GLN A 14 21.52 -12.34 -7.97
C GLN A 14 20.66 -12.43 -6.70
N ARG A 15 20.89 -13.48 -5.91
CA ARG A 15 20.14 -13.78 -4.68
C ARG A 15 21.00 -13.59 -3.43
N PRO A 16 20.46 -12.92 -2.41
CA PRO A 16 20.40 -13.47 -1.07
C PRO A 16 18.96 -13.95 -0.80
N SER A 17 18.82 -15.04 -0.05
CA SER A 17 17.55 -15.61 0.36
C SER A 17 16.91 -14.81 1.49
N SER A 18 16.40 -13.63 1.18
CA SER A 18 15.61 -12.82 2.12
C SER A 18 14.14 -13.24 2.12
N TRP A 19 13.46 -13.12 3.26
CA TRP A 19 12.03 -13.40 3.43
C TRP A 19 11.15 -12.64 2.42
N LEU A 20 11.57 -11.41 2.08
CA LEU A 20 10.99 -10.58 1.02
C LEU A 20 10.99 -11.30 -0.35
N ALA A 21 12.05 -12.05 -0.66
CA ALA A 21 12.17 -12.82 -1.89
C ALA A 21 11.31 -14.10 -1.91
N ARG A 22 10.83 -14.57 -0.75
CA ARG A 22 9.83 -15.66 -0.65
C ARG A 22 8.42 -15.12 -0.87
N LEU A 23 8.09 -13.97 -0.29
CA LEU A 23 6.82 -13.27 -0.53
C LEU A 23 6.63 -12.90 -2.01
N LEU A 24 7.66 -12.35 -2.65
CA LEU A 24 7.62 -11.99 -4.07
C LEU A 24 7.49 -13.20 -5.03
N ARG A 25 7.78 -14.43 -4.57
CA ARG A 25 7.57 -15.66 -5.34
C ARG A 25 6.17 -16.26 -5.17
N GLY A 26 5.38 -15.78 -4.21
CA GLY A 26 4.07 -16.35 -3.84
C GLY A 26 2.94 -16.15 -4.86
N GLY A 27 3.23 -15.58 -6.04
CA GLY A 27 2.23 -15.34 -7.08
C GLY A 27 1.18 -14.29 -6.68
N PRO A 28 0.10 -14.15 -7.48
CA PRO A 28 -0.90 -13.09 -7.31
C PRO A 28 -1.68 -13.19 -6.01
N VAL A 29 -1.87 -14.38 -5.45
CA VAL A 29 -2.60 -14.58 -4.17
C VAL A 29 -1.83 -14.01 -2.99
N VAL A 30 -0.53 -14.31 -2.89
CA VAL A 30 0.31 -13.75 -1.81
C VAL A 30 0.45 -12.24 -1.96
N PHE A 31 0.56 -11.75 -3.20
CA PHE A 31 0.55 -10.32 -3.47
C PHE A 31 -0.74 -9.65 -2.96
N LEU A 32 -1.90 -10.19 -3.32
CA LEU A 32 -3.19 -9.68 -2.86
C LEU A 32 -3.32 -9.75 -1.33
N GLY A 33 -2.86 -10.84 -0.73
CA GLY A 33 -2.83 -10.99 0.73
C GLY A 33 -2.02 -9.89 1.42
N VAL A 34 -0.84 -9.55 0.89
CA VAL A 34 -0.03 -8.44 1.42
C VAL A 34 -0.78 -7.11 1.28
N VAL A 35 -1.39 -6.83 0.13
CA VAL A 35 -2.15 -5.60 -0.09
C VAL A 35 -3.30 -5.49 0.90
N VAL A 36 -4.06 -6.58 1.11
CA VAL A 36 -5.18 -6.61 2.06
C VAL A 36 -4.68 -6.36 3.49
N VAL A 37 -3.58 -7.00 3.90
CA VAL A 37 -3.01 -6.79 5.25
C VAL A 37 -2.57 -5.34 5.44
N LEU A 38 -1.93 -4.73 4.45
CA LEU A 38 -1.51 -3.33 4.52
C LEU A 38 -2.71 -2.38 4.57
N ALA A 39 -3.72 -2.59 3.72
CA ALA A 39 -4.94 -1.78 3.70
C ALA A 39 -5.71 -1.89 5.02
N PHE A 40 -5.80 -3.10 5.58
CA PHE A 40 -6.45 -3.32 6.87
C PHE A 40 -5.66 -2.68 8.02
N GLY A 41 -4.32 -2.69 7.94
CA GLY A 41 -3.47 -1.97 8.88
C GLY A 41 -3.69 -0.45 8.81
N GLU A 42 -3.75 0.12 7.62
CA GLU A 42 -4.04 1.54 7.42
C GLU A 42 -5.41 1.92 8.01
N GLU A 43 -6.45 1.13 7.72
CA GLU A 43 -7.79 1.33 8.26
C GLU A 43 -7.83 1.24 9.80
N LEU A 44 -7.08 0.29 10.39
CA LEU A 44 -6.93 0.18 11.84
C LEU A 44 -6.38 1.47 12.46
N PHE A 45 -5.33 2.06 11.89
CA PHE A 45 -4.75 3.31 12.41
C PHE A 45 -5.74 4.47 12.29
N TRP A 46 -6.39 4.58 11.15
CA TRP A 46 -7.40 5.59 10.88
C TRP A 46 -8.57 5.52 11.86
N ASP A 47 -9.12 4.32 12.08
CA ASP A 47 -10.24 4.14 13.01
C ASP A 47 -9.80 4.36 14.46
N ARG A 48 -8.61 3.87 14.85
CA ARG A 48 -8.15 4.01 16.24
C ARG A 48 -7.73 5.42 16.65
N TYR A 49 -7.39 6.29 15.72
CA TYR A 49 -6.84 7.62 16.05
C TYR A 49 -7.65 8.80 15.53
N VAL A 50 -8.55 8.60 14.56
CA VAL A 50 -9.26 9.68 13.89
C VAL A 50 -10.78 9.50 13.94
N TRP A 51 -11.30 8.37 13.44
CA TRP A 51 -12.75 8.22 13.23
C TRP A 51 -13.49 7.53 14.38
N HIS A 52 -12.90 6.51 14.99
CA HIS A 52 -13.50 5.72 16.07
C HIS A 52 -14.88 5.14 15.73
N GLU A 53 -15.14 4.79 14.47
CA GLU A 53 -16.45 4.33 13.99
C GLU A 53 -16.63 2.81 14.11
N ARG A 54 -15.53 2.05 14.02
CA ARG A 54 -15.53 0.59 13.97
C ARG A 54 -14.94 -0.02 15.22
N THR A 55 -15.40 0.47 16.38
CA THR A 55 -15.00 -0.05 17.71
C THR A 55 -15.25 -1.55 17.88
N TRP A 56 -16.27 -2.10 17.22
CA TRP A 56 -16.55 -3.53 17.20
C TRP A 56 -15.51 -4.37 16.44
N LEU A 57 -14.75 -3.76 15.53
CA LEU A 57 -13.75 -4.42 14.70
C LEU A 57 -12.31 -4.15 15.19
N PHE A 58 -12.06 -2.93 15.67
CA PHE A 58 -10.72 -2.44 16.01
C PHE A 58 -10.52 -2.10 17.49
N GLY A 59 -11.56 -2.27 18.30
CA GLY A 59 -11.59 -1.92 19.72
C GLY A 59 -11.68 -0.42 19.98
N GLU A 60 -11.59 -0.03 21.24
CA GLU A 60 -11.55 1.39 21.59
C GLU A 60 -10.24 2.03 21.11
N GLY A 61 -10.39 3.17 20.42
CA GLY A 61 -9.30 4.02 19.99
C GLY A 61 -8.83 4.99 21.08
N SER A 62 -7.82 5.78 20.77
CA SER A 62 -7.34 6.84 21.65
C SER A 62 -7.60 8.19 21.00
N THR A 63 -8.24 9.09 21.74
CA THR A 63 -8.46 10.46 21.30
C THR A 63 -7.15 11.24 21.35
N LEU A 64 -6.62 11.59 20.19
CA LEU A 64 -5.42 12.41 20.08
C LEU A 64 -5.73 13.89 20.28
N THR A 65 -4.75 14.66 20.75
CA THR A 65 -4.86 16.13 20.78
C THR A 65 -4.90 16.70 19.37
N GLN A 66 -5.49 17.88 19.20
CA GLN A 66 -5.58 18.53 17.90
C GLN A 66 -4.20 18.75 17.24
N THR A 67 -3.18 19.08 18.04
CA THR A 67 -1.80 19.23 17.56
C THR A 67 -1.24 17.90 17.02
N ALA A 68 -1.52 16.79 17.68
CA ALA A 68 -1.08 15.47 17.21
C ALA A 68 -1.82 15.07 15.92
N LEU A 69 -3.12 15.38 15.81
CA LEU A 69 -3.90 15.14 14.58
C LEU A 69 -3.33 15.89 13.36
N CYS A 70 -2.83 17.12 13.54
CA CYS A 70 -2.18 17.86 12.45
C CYS A 70 -0.96 17.14 11.84
N LEU A 71 -0.34 16.22 12.57
CA LEU A 71 0.78 15.40 12.07
C LEU A 71 0.31 14.01 11.63
N VAL A 72 -0.58 13.39 12.41
CA VAL A 72 -1.05 12.01 12.18
C VAL A 72 -1.91 11.92 10.92
N VAL A 73 -2.84 12.84 10.72
CA VAL A 73 -3.74 12.83 9.55
C VAL A 73 -2.97 12.85 8.22
N PRO A 74 -2.04 13.80 7.97
CA PRO A 74 -1.30 13.79 6.71
C PRO A 74 -0.36 12.58 6.60
N LEU A 75 0.22 12.11 7.71
CA LEU A 75 1.06 10.91 7.70
C LEU A 75 0.28 9.65 7.29
N LEU A 76 -0.93 9.48 7.83
CA LEU A 76 -1.81 8.37 7.47
C LEU A 76 -2.38 8.51 6.05
N ALA A 77 -2.51 9.73 5.52
CA ALA A 77 -2.94 9.96 4.15
C ALA A 77 -1.84 9.72 3.11
N LEU A 78 -0.55 9.69 3.50
CA LEU A 78 0.57 9.53 2.56
C LEU A 78 0.53 8.23 1.74
N PRO A 79 0.28 7.04 2.32
CA PRO A 79 0.18 5.80 1.56
C PRO A 79 -0.89 5.88 0.46
N GLN A 80 -2.10 6.32 0.82
CA GLN A 80 -3.21 6.46 -0.11
C GLN A 80 -2.95 7.54 -1.18
N ALA A 81 -2.43 8.71 -0.79
CA ALA A 81 -2.07 9.77 -1.74
C ALA A 81 -0.99 9.32 -2.73
N THR A 82 0.04 8.63 -2.23
CA THR A 82 1.11 8.07 -3.07
C THR A 82 0.54 7.05 -4.04
N HIS A 83 -0.35 6.17 -3.58
CA HIS A 83 -0.99 5.17 -4.43
C HIS A 83 -1.78 5.84 -5.57
N TYR A 84 -2.62 6.83 -5.27
CA TYR A 84 -3.38 7.55 -6.30
C TYR A 84 -2.50 8.25 -7.33
N VAL A 85 -1.41 8.87 -6.88
CA VAL A 85 -0.44 9.51 -7.78
C VAL A 85 0.19 8.48 -8.71
N LEU A 86 0.64 7.34 -8.16
CA LEU A 86 1.22 6.25 -8.96
C LEU A 86 0.22 5.67 -9.97
N ASP A 87 -1.03 5.51 -9.58
CA ASP A 87 -2.09 5.04 -10.47
C ASP A 87 -2.33 6.01 -11.63
N GLY A 88 -2.34 7.32 -11.34
CA GLY A 88 -2.41 8.36 -12.37
C GLY A 88 -1.26 8.27 -13.38
N PHE A 89 -0.02 8.03 -12.93
CA PHE A 89 1.12 7.83 -13.82
C PHE A 89 0.99 6.57 -14.68
N VAL A 90 0.58 5.44 -14.07
CA VAL A 90 0.41 4.17 -14.77
C VAL A 90 -0.65 4.28 -15.87
N TRP A 91 -1.79 4.90 -15.56
CA TRP A 91 -2.90 5.04 -16.51
C TRP A 91 -2.55 6.02 -17.64
N ARG A 92 -1.82 7.09 -17.33
CA ARG A 92 -1.29 8.00 -18.36
C ARG A 92 -0.32 7.31 -19.32
N ALA A 93 0.57 6.47 -18.79
CA ALA A 93 1.52 5.68 -19.60
C ALA A 93 0.82 4.62 -20.47
N SER A 94 -0.25 4.01 -19.97
CA SER A 94 -1.03 3.05 -20.78
C SER A 94 -1.81 3.73 -21.91
N ARG A 95 -2.31 4.96 -21.69
CA ARG A 95 -3.02 5.71 -22.73
C ARG A 95 -2.10 6.10 -23.89
N SER A 96 -0.85 6.48 -23.60
CA SER A 96 0.12 6.86 -24.64
C SER A 96 0.65 5.69 -25.45
N SER A 97 0.61 4.46 -24.92
CA SER A 97 0.96 3.25 -25.68
C SER A 97 -0.15 2.76 -26.61
N LEU A 98 -1.42 3.11 -26.34
CA LEU A 98 -2.57 2.74 -27.17
C LEU A 98 -2.78 3.68 -28.37
N LEU A 99 -2.16 4.87 -28.35
CA LEU A 99 -2.24 5.88 -29.41
C LEU A 99 -1.06 5.80 -30.42
N ARG A 100 -0.19 4.79 -30.29
CA ARG A 100 0.87 4.45 -31.26
C ARG A 100 0.56 3.12 -31.90
#